data_AF-A0AA37HH19-F1
#
_entry.id   AF-A0AA37HH19-F1
#
_cell.length_a   1.000
_cell.length_b   1.000
_cell.length_c   1.000
_cell.angle_alpha   90.00
_cell.angle_beta   90.00
_cell.angle_gamma   90.00
#
_symmetry.space_group_name_H-M   'P 1'
#
loop_
_entity.id
_entity.type
_entity.pdbx_description
1 polymer ?
#
loop_
_entity_poly.entity_id
_entity_poly.type
_entity_poly.pdbx_seq_one_letter_code
_entity_poly.pdbx_strand_id
1 'polypeptide(L)'
;MQTVDIAAIEALVREALPRATEEEVAAIVALCEGRALHRDNADLLRPFHPRDRERTRVGRVETLVGCLVTGQRNGWYGNAIRPDHRRFIEGAAARAA
;
A
#
# COMPACT_ATOMS: atom_id res chain seq x y z
N MET A 1 -1.13 -2.03 -18.62
CA MET A 1 -1.45 -1.30 -17.38
C MET A 1 -2.94 -1.49 -17.08
N GLN A 2 -3.33 -1.51 -15.82
CA GLN A 2 -4.73 -1.56 -15.39
C GLN A 2 -4.98 -0.43 -14.39
N THR A 3 -6.13 0.24 -14.50
CA THR A 3 -6.59 1.19 -13.48
C THR A 3 -6.94 0.40 -12.23
N VAL A 4 -6.48 0.86 -11.07
CA VAL A 4 -6.77 0.18 -9.81
C VAL A 4 -8.05 0.75 -9.21
N ASP A 5 -8.95 -0.15 -8.79
CA ASP A 5 -10.13 0.23 -8.02
C ASP A 5 -9.71 0.71 -6.64
N ILE A 6 -10.08 1.95 -6.30
CA ILE A 6 -9.73 2.60 -5.05
C ILE A 6 -10.32 1.88 -3.83
N ALA A 7 -11.50 1.27 -3.98
CA ALA A 7 -12.14 0.50 -2.92
C ALA A 7 -11.35 -0.78 -2.61
N ALA A 8 -10.72 -1.38 -3.63
CA ALA A 8 -9.84 -2.53 -3.43
C ALA A 8 -8.57 -2.13 -2.67
N ILE A 9 -8.01 -0.95 -2.96
CA ILE A 9 -6.85 -0.42 -2.22
C ILE A 9 -7.21 -0.13 -0.77
N GLU A 10 -8.34 0.54 -0.53
CA GLU A 10 -8.79 0.85 0.83
C GLU A 10 -8.97 -0.42 1.66
N ALA A 11 -9.64 -1.44 1.11
CA ALA A 11 -9.81 -2.72 1.80
C ALA A 11 -8.47 -3.37 2.16
N LEU A 12 -7.51 -3.36 1.24
CA LEU A 12 -6.17 -3.89 1.49
C LEU A 12 -5.41 -3.10 2.56
N VAL A 13 -5.51 -1.77 2.54
CA VAL A 13 -4.89 -0.90 3.54
C VAL A 13 -5.47 -1.16 4.92
N ARG A 14 -6.81 -1.23 5.05
CA ARG A 14 -7.49 -1.50 6.32
C ARG A 14 -7.14 -2.89 6.87
N GLU A 15 -7.02 -3.90 6.01
CA GLU A 15 -6.66 -5.25 6.45
C GLU A 15 -5.18 -5.37 6.85
N ALA A 16 -4.28 -4.69 6.14
CA ALA A 16 -2.85 -4.70 6.45
C ALA A 16 -2.46 -3.81 7.64
N LEU A 17 -3.19 -2.71 7.83
CA LEU A 17 -2.95 -1.69 8.85
C LEU A 17 -4.21 -1.52 9.70
N PRO A 18 -4.58 -2.52 10.53
CA PRO A 18 -5.83 -2.48 11.32
C PRO A 18 -5.85 -1.38 12.39
N ARG A 19 -4.70 -0.74 12.65
CA ARG A 19 -4.53 0.38 13.59
C ARG A 19 -4.25 1.72 12.89
N ALA A 20 -4.45 1.79 11.57
CA ALA A 20 -4.43 3.06 10.84
C ALA A 20 -5.63 3.92 11.24
N THR A 21 -5.43 5.23 11.34
CA THR A 21 -6.52 6.19 11.49
C THR A 21 -7.21 6.41 10.14
N GLU A 22 -8.44 6.93 10.16
CA GLU A 22 -9.15 7.29 8.91
C GLU A 22 -8.36 8.30 8.07
N GLU A 23 -7.64 9.23 8.70
CA GLU A 23 -6.78 10.20 8.02
C GLU A 23 -5.59 9.53 7.30
N GLU A 24 -4.95 8.55 7.94
CA GLU A 24 -3.86 7.80 7.33
C GLU A 24 -4.36 6.91 6.18
N VAL A 25 -5.50 6.23 6.37
CA VAL A 25 -6.14 5.43 5.31
C VAL A 25 -6.47 6.33 4.12
N ALA A 26 -7.11 7.47 4.35
CA ALA A 26 -7.45 8.44 3.31
C ALA A 26 -6.20 8.98 2.60
N ALA A 27 -5.13 9.29 3.34
CA ALA A 27 -3.86 9.75 2.75
C ALA A 27 -3.24 8.67 1.84
N ILE A 28 -3.20 7.42 2.30
CA ILE A 28 -2.65 6.30 1.50
C ILE A 28 -3.50 6.07 0.24
N VAL A 29 -4.81 6.10 0.39
CA VAL A 29 -5.76 5.92 -0.71
C VAL A 29 -5.64 7.05 -1.74
N ALA A 30 -5.54 8.30 -1.30
CA ALA A 30 -5.35 9.47 -2.17
C ALA A 30 -4.03 9.42 -2.96
N LEU A 31 -2.96 8.84 -2.39
CA LEU A 31 -1.70 8.62 -3.13
C LEU A 31 -1.86 7.65 -4.31
N CYS A 32 -2.84 6.75 -4.20
CA CYS A 32 -3.09 5.69 -5.17
C CYS A 32 -4.18 6.05 -6.18
N GLU A 33 -5.01 7.06 -5.90
CA GLU A 33 -6.13 7.47 -6.74
C GLU A 33 -5.68 7.83 -8.17
N GLY A 34 -6.41 7.31 -9.16
CA GLY A 34 -6.14 7.55 -10.59
C GLY A 34 -4.82 6.93 -11.10
N ARG A 35 -4.08 6.20 -10.26
CA ARG A 35 -2.84 5.53 -10.67
C ARG A 35 -3.14 4.19 -11.33
N ALA A 36 -2.27 3.82 -12.26
CA ALA A 36 -2.36 2.57 -12.98
C ALA A 36 -1.23 1.62 -12.54
N LEU A 37 -1.58 0.36 -12.36
CA LEU A 37 -0.63 -0.69 -12.00
C LEU A 37 -0.21 -1.46 -13.25
N HIS A 38 1.08 -1.78 -13.35
CA HIS A 38 1.55 -2.70 -14.40
C HIS A 38 0.93 -4.09 -14.19
N ARG A 39 0.66 -4.83 -15.26
CA ARG A 39 0.00 -6.15 -15.16
C ARG A 39 0.84 -7.15 -14.37
N ASP A 40 2.17 -7.03 -14.44
CA ASP A 40 3.10 -7.90 -13.70
C ASP A 40 3.05 -7.68 -12.18
N ASN A 41 2.43 -6.59 -11.72
CA ASN A 41 2.24 -6.28 -10.31
C ASN A 41 0.80 -6.53 -9.84
N ALA A 42 -0.05 -7.16 -10.67
CA ALA A 42 -1.44 -7.47 -10.32
C ALA A 42 -1.56 -8.38 -9.09
N ASP A 43 -0.51 -9.13 -8.75
CA ASP A 43 -0.45 -9.95 -7.54
C ASP A 43 -0.61 -9.14 -6.24
N LEU A 44 -0.20 -7.87 -6.25
CA LEU A 44 -0.27 -6.97 -5.10
C LEU A 44 -1.72 -6.60 -4.71
N LEU A 45 -2.66 -6.74 -5.64
CA LEU A 45 -4.08 -6.44 -5.44
C LEU A 45 -4.90 -7.66 -5.00
N ARG A 46 -4.30 -8.85 -4.96
CA ARG A 46 -5.00 -10.06 -4.52
C ARG A 46 -5.37 -9.93 -3.03
N PRO A 47 -6.45 -10.57 -2.56
CA PRO A 47 -6.73 -10.66 -1.13
C PRO A 47 -5.52 -11.21 -0.35
N PHE A 48 -5.38 -10.84 0.93
CA PHE A 48 -4.36 -11.48 1.78
C PHE A 48 -4.72 -12.93 2.04
N HIS A 49 -3.71 -13.78 2.18
CA HIS A 49 -3.92 -15.15 2.63
C HIS A 49 -4.11 -15.15 4.16
N PRO A 50 -4.98 -16.01 4.73
CA PRO A 50 -5.17 -16.08 6.19
C PRO A 50 -3.88 -16.36 6.98
N ARG A 51 -2.90 -17.02 6.34
CA ARG A 51 -1.58 -17.32 6.92
C ARG A 51 -0.54 -16.20 6.75
N ASP A 52 -0.85 -15.13 6.03
CA ASP A 52 0.05 -14.01 5.86
C ASP A 52 0.25 -13.32 7.19
N ARG A 53 1.52 -13.22 7.61
CA ARG A 53 1.91 -12.48 8.82
C ARG A 53 1.73 -10.99 8.58
N GLU A 54 1.46 -10.25 9.66
CA GLU A 54 1.27 -8.80 9.60
C GLU A 54 2.39 -8.08 8.84
N ARG A 55 3.66 -8.37 9.14
CA ARG A 55 4.82 -7.81 8.41
C ARG A 55 4.77 -8.06 6.90
N THR A 56 4.28 -9.24 6.47
CA THR A 56 4.12 -9.55 5.05
C THR A 56 2.99 -8.73 4.44
N ARG A 57 1.90 -8.50 5.19
CA ARG A 57 0.78 -7.69 4.72
C ARG A 57 1.17 -6.23 4.53
N VAL A 58 1.86 -5.66 5.54
CA VAL A 58 2.43 -4.32 5.49
C VAL A 58 3.40 -4.20 4.33
N GLY A 59 4.36 -5.13 4.19
CA GLY A 59 5.33 -5.12 3.08
C GLY A 59 4.67 -5.17 1.69
N ARG A 60 3.50 -5.79 1.57
CA ARG A 60 2.73 -5.77 0.31
C ARG A 60 2.09 -4.42 0.05
N VAL A 61 1.53 -3.76 1.07
CA VAL A 61 0.99 -2.38 0.94
C VAL A 61 2.11 -1.40 0.59
N GLU A 62 3.25 -1.49 1.26
CA GLU A 62 4.46 -0.73 0.94
C GLU A 62 4.85 -0.90 -0.54
N THR A 63 4.97 -2.14 -0.99
CA THR A 63 5.31 -2.49 -2.38
C THR A 63 4.26 -1.95 -3.37
N LEU A 64 2.97 -2.08 -3.06
CA LEU A 64 1.87 -1.58 -3.89
C LEU A 64 1.93 -0.06 -4.05
N VAL A 65 2.05 0.67 -2.93
CA VAL A 65 2.15 2.14 -2.95
C VAL A 65 3.40 2.58 -3.70
N GLY A 66 4.53 1.90 -3.50
CA GLY A 66 5.74 2.16 -4.28
C GLY A 66 5.57 1.94 -5.77
N CYS A 67 4.90 0.86 -6.18
CA CYS A 67 4.56 0.62 -7.58
C CYS A 67 3.72 1.75 -8.17
N LEU A 68 2.67 2.19 -7.45
CA LEU A 68 1.71 3.17 -7.95
C LEU A 68 2.30 4.59 -8.01
N VAL A 69 3.14 4.94 -7.05
CA VAL A 69 3.78 6.27 -6.99
C VAL A 69 4.93 6.40 -7.97
N THR A 70 5.74 5.35 -8.14
CA THR A 70 7.01 5.43 -8.88
C THR A 70 7.02 4.67 -10.21
N GLY A 71 6.02 3.83 -10.46
CA GLY A 71 6.00 2.88 -11.58
C GLY A 71 6.95 1.70 -11.43
N GLN A 72 7.71 1.61 -10.32
CA GLN A 72 8.74 0.59 -10.09
C GLN A 72 8.31 -0.37 -8.98
N ARG A 73 8.55 -1.68 -9.18
CA ARG A 73 8.12 -2.71 -8.20
C ARG A 73 8.72 -2.50 -6.81
N ASN A 74 9.99 -2.12 -6.74
CA ASN A 74 10.70 -1.85 -5.49
C ASN A 74 10.77 -0.35 -5.17
N GLY A 75 9.87 0.46 -5.74
CA GLY A 75 9.86 1.92 -5.57
C GLY A 75 9.80 2.35 -4.12
N TRP A 76 9.19 1.53 -3.26
CA TRP A 76 9.13 1.76 -1.81
C TRP A 76 10.50 1.84 -1.15
N TYR A 77 11.39 0.91 -1.48
CA TYR A 77 12.73 0.84 -0.89
C TYR A 77 13.73 1.82 -1.53
N GLY A 78 13.32 2.51 -2.61
CA GLY A 78 14.10 3.58 -3.22
C GLY A 78 13.85 4.94 -2.57
N ASN A 79 14.67 5.92 -2.93
CA ASN A 79 14.55 7.32 -2.47
C ASN A 79 13.46 8.12 -3.21
N ALA A 80 12.69 7.45 -4.09
CA ALA A 80 11.67 8.09 -4.92
C ALA A 80 10.35 8.36 -4.18
N ILE A 81 10.10 7.69 -3.05
CA ILE A 81 8.95 7.99 -2.19
C ILE A 81 9.33 9.06 -1.19
N ARG A 82 8.52 10.12 -1.14
CA ARG A 82 8.67 11.19 -0.18
C ARG A 82 8.59 10.66 1.26
N PRO A 83 9.44 11.16 2.19
CA PRO A 83 9.39 10.76 3.59
C PRO A 83 8.01 10.92 4.22
N ASP A 84 7.27 11.96 3.84
CA ASP A 84 5.91 12.21 4.33
C ASP A 84 4.95 11.04 4.02
N HIS A 85 5.06 10.43 2.83
CA HIS A 85 4.21 9.30 2.44
C HIS A 85 4.56 8.04 3.23
N ARG A 86 5.86 7.85 3.53
CA ARG A 86 6.32 6.72 4.35
C ARG A 86 5.77 6.79 5.77
N ARG A 87 5.72 7.99 6.36
CA ARG A 87 5.25 8.20 7.74
C ARG A 87 3.84 7.69 7.98
N PHE A 88 2.93 7.78 7.01
CA PHE A 88 1.55 7.28 7.18
C PHE A 88 1.51 5.75 7.32
N ILE A 89 2.30 5.04 6.52
CA ILE A 89 2.31 3.56 6.51
C ILE A 89 3.16 3.03 7.66
N GLU A 90 4.38 3.56 7.84
CA GLU A 90 5.29 3.14 8.91
C GLU A 90 4.71 3.46 10.29
N GLY A 91 4.06 4.62 10.45
CA GLY A 91 3.39 5.01 11.69
C GLY A 91 2.20 4.11 12.04
N ALA A 92 1.36 3.79 11.06
CA ALA A 92 0.26 2.85 11.24
C ALA A 92 0.75 1.42 11.53
N ALA A 93 1.78 0.96 10.82
CA ALA A 93 2.36 -0.37 11.01
C ALA A 93 3.02 -0.52 12.39
N ALA A 94 3.73 0.52 12.85
CA ALA A 94 4.38 0.50 14.16
C ALA A 94 3.38 0.40 15.33
N ARG A 95 2.11 0.79 15.14
CA ARG A 95 1.05 0.64 16.14
C ARG A 95 0.36 -0.73 16.10
N ALA A 96 0.54 -1.49 15.04
CA ALA A 96 -0.03 -2.83 14.88
C ALA A 96 0.88 -3.93 15.46
N ALA A 97 2.21 -3.71 15.42
CA ALA A 97 3.25 -4.60 15.95
C ALA A 97 3.28 -4.68 17.49
#